data_AF-A0A8C0HFN3-F1
#
_entry.id   AF-A0A8C0HFN3-F1
#
_cell.length_a   1.000
_cell.length_b   1.000
_cell.length_c   1.000
_cell.angle_alpha   90.00
_cell.angle_beta   90.00
_cell.angle_gamma   90.00
#
_symmetry.space_group_name_H-M   'P 1'
#
loop_
_entity.id
_entity.type
_entity.pdbx_description
1 polymer ?
#
loop_
_entity_poly.entity_id
_entity_poly.type
_entity_poly.pdbx_seq_one_letter_code
_entity_poly.pdbx_strand_id
1 'polypeptide(L)'
;LWPEDLMNMQHCNLLCLPENYQMKYYFYHGLSWPQLSYIAEDENGKIVGYVLAKMEEDPDDVPHGHITSLAVKRSHRRLGLAQKLMDQASRAMIENFNAKYVSLHVLCLPPCPQEVRTPPP
;
A
#
# COMPACT_ATOMS: atom_id res chain seq x y z
N LEU A 1 -12.76 -0.24 0.38
CA LEU A 1 -12.15 0.53 -0.72
C LEU A 1 -13.24 1.00 -1.65
N TRP A 2 -13.62 2.26 -1.53
CA TRP A 2 -14.49 2.95 -2.49
C TRP A 2 -13.64 3.52 -3.64
N PRO A 3 -14.22 3.84 -4.81
CA PRO A 3 -13.47 4.44 -5.92
C PRO A 3 -12.72 5.72 -5.55
N GLU A 4 -13.23 6.49 -4.59
CA GLU A 4 -12.60 7.70 -4.05
C GLU A 4 -11.31 7.38 -3.30
N ASP A 5 -11.26 6.26 -2.58
CA ASP A 5 -10.06 5.80 -1.87
C ASP A 5 -8.93 5.49 -2.85
N LEU A 6 -9.24 4.94 -4.02
CA LEU A 6 -8.23 4.61 -5.05
C LEU A 6 -7.51 5.86 -5.56
N MET A 7 -8.23 6.98 -5.73
CA MET A 7 -7.63 8.25 -6.16
C MET A 7 -6.71 8.80 -5.06
N ASN A 8 -7.17 8.72 -3.80
CA ASN A 8 -6.38 9.14 -2.65
C ASN A 8 -5.15 8.25 -2.42
N MET A 9 -5.24 6.95 -2.70
CA MET A 9 -4.11 6.02 -2.70
C MET A 9 -3.08 6.41 -3.76
N GLN A 10 -3.51 6.68 -5.00
CA GLN A 10 -2.62 7.13 -6.07
C GLN A 10 -1.90 8.43 -5.69
N HIS A 11 -2.62 9.39 -5.11
CA HIS A 11 -2.01 10.62 -4.60
C HIS A 11 -0.96 10.34 -3.51
N CYS A 12 -1.25 9.40 -2.59
CA CYS A 12 -0.29 8.99 -1.57
C CYS A 12 0.94 8.29 -2.15
N ASN A 13 0.78 7.47 -3.20
CA ASN A 13 1.85 6.79 -3.92
C ASN A 13 2.82 7.79 -4.53
N LEU A 14 2.29 8.76 -5.30
CA LEU A 14 3.06 9.84 -5.94
C LEU A 14 3.91 10.66 -4.96
N LEU A 15 3.41 10.86 -3.74
CA LEU A 15 4.14 11.61 -2.70
C LEU A 15 5.22 10.78 -1.99
N CYS A 16 5.08 9.46 -1.96
CA CYS A 16 5.89 8.59 -1.10
C CYS A 16 6.88 7.71 -1.85
N LEU A 17 6.61 7.38 -3.12
CA LEU A 17 7.36 6.41 -3.91
C LEU A 17 7.63 6.97 -5.32
N PRO A 18 8.81 6.71 -5.90
CA PRO A 18 9.10 7.05 -7.29
C PRO A 18 8.41 6.10 -8.27
N GLU A 19 8.07 4.89 -7.84
CA GLU A 19 7.34 3.91 -8.63
C GLU A 19 5.85 4.20 -8.57
N ASN A 20 5.32 4.61 -9.72
CA ASN A 20 3.97 5.08 -9.88
C ASN A 20 3.21 4.25 -10.91
N TYR A 21 1.91 4.07 -10.67
CA TYR A 21 1.05 3.27 -11.53
C TYR A 21 -0.11 4.11 -12.08
N GLN A 22 -0.59 3.74 -13.27
CA GLN A 22 -1.79 4.32 -13.84
C GLN A 22 -3.03 3.90 -13.03
N MET A 23 -4.06 4.75 -13.01
CA MET A 23 -5.29 4.50 -12.25
C MET A 23 -5.99 3.18 -12.65
N LYS A 24 -5.89 2.78 -13.93
CA LYS A 24 -6.31 1.46 -14.43
C LYS A 24 -5.81 0.31 -13.54
N TYR A 25 -4.56 0.41 -13.07
CA TYR A 25 -3.93 -0.65 -12.28
C TYR A 25 -4.51 -0.75 -10.87
N TYR A 26 -4.84 0.40 -10.26
CA TYR A 26 -5.56 0.45 -8.98
C TYR A 26 -6.96 -0.15 -9.10
N PHE A 27 -7.69 0.17 -10.17
CA PHE A 27 -9.00 -0.44 -10.44
C PHE A 27 -8.89 -1.95 -10.66
N TYR A 28 -7.88 -2.41 -11.40
CA TYR A 28 -7.66 -3.84 -11.61
C TYR A 28 -7.47 -4.59 -10.28
N HIS A 29 -6.71 -4.03 -9.34
CA HIS A 29 -6.55 -4.63 -8.00
C HIS A 29 -7.87 -4.60 -7.21
N GLY A 30 -8.55 -3.47 -7.19
CA GLY A 30 -9.80 -3.31 -6.44
C GLY A 30 -10.95 -4.18 -6.97
N LEU A 31 -10.97 -4.48 -8.27
CA LEU A 31 -11.98 -5.34 -8.89
C LEU A 31 -11.63 -6.83 -8.79
N SER A 32 -10.35 -7.19 -8.87
CA SER A 32 -9.91 -8.58 -8.85
C SER A 32 -9.75 -9.12 -7.43
N TRP A 33 -9.21 -8.31 -6.51
CA TRP A 33 -8.95 -8.69 -5.11
C TRP A 33 -9.36 -7.60 -4.12
N PRO A 34 -10.66 -7.27 -4.03
CA PRO A 34 -11.16 -6.18 -3.18
C PRO A 34 -10.83 -6.35 -1.69
N GLN A 35 -10.63 -7.59 -1.22
CA GLN A 35 -10.37 -7.91 0.18
C GLN A 35 -8.89 -7.74 0.59
N LEU A 36 -7.96 -7.59 -0.36
CA LEU A 36 -6.53 -7.66 -0.06
C LEU A 36 -5.88 -6.29 0.18
N SER A 37 -6.51 -5.22 -0.30
CA SER A 37 -5.96 -3.88 -0.22
C SER A 37 -6.62 -3.10 0.92
N TYR A 38 -5.81 -2.40 1.69
CA TYR A 38 -6.25 -1.67 2.90
C TYR A 38 -5.68 -0.25 2.91
N ILE A 39 -6.40 0.64 3.60
CA ILE A 39 -6.01 2.04 3.80
C ILE A 39 -5.92 2.34 5.29
N ALA A 40 -5.07 3.30 5.63
CA ALA A 40 -4.98 3.90 6.94
C ALA A 40 -5.36 5.38 6.80
N GLU A 41 -6.33 5.80 7.59
CA GLU A 41 -6.86 7.16 7.61
C GLU A 41 -6.53 7.85 8.93
N ASP A 42 -6.42 9.17 8.90
CA ASP A 42 -6.36 9.99 10.12
C ASP A 42 -7.78 10.32 10.65
N GLU A 43 -7.83 11.05 11.77
CA GLU A 43 -9.09 11.49 12.39
C GLU A 43 -9.94 12.39 11.49
N ASN A 44 -9.37 12.97 10.43
CA ASN A 44 -10.05 13.82 9.46
C ASN A 44 -10.49 13.04 8.20
N GLY A 45 -10.35 11.70 8.19
CA GLY A 45 -10.66 10.86 7.03
C GLY A 45 -9.66 10.99 5.88
N LYS A 46 -8.46 11.54 6.13
CA LYS A 46 -7.43 11.66 5.10
C LYS A 46 -6.57 10.40 5.09
N ILE A 47 -6.38 9.80 3.91
CA ILE A 47 -5.46 8.67 3.75
C ILE A 47 -4.04 9.09 4.13
N VAL A 48 -3.48 8.42 5.13
CA VAL A 48 -2.10 8.59 5.62
C VAL A 48 -1.20 7.42 5.27
N GLY A 49 -1.78 6.28 4.89
CA GLY A 49 -1.04 5.15 4.34
C GLY A 49 -1.97 4.17 3.64
N TYR A 50 -1.39 3.30 2.82
CA TYR A 50 -2.13 2.25 2.13
C TYR A 50 -1.24 1.04 1.85
N VAL A 51 -1.87 -0.11 1.66
CA VAL A 51 -1.29 -1.31 1.08
C VAL A 51 -2.13 -1.73 -0.11
N LEU A 52 -1.48 -1.90 -1.25
CA LEU A 52 -2.04 -2.42 -2.48
C LEU A 52 -1.46 -3.82 -2.70
N ALA A 53 -2.34 -4.80 -2.80
CA ALA A 53 -1.97 -6.20 -2.82
C ALA A 53 -2.80 -7.00 -3.82
N LYS A 54 -2.19 -8.05 -4.37
CA LYS A 54 -2.79 -9.01 -5.30
C LYS A 54 -2.40 -10.44 -4.92
N MET A 55 -3.08 -11.41 -5.51
CA MET A 55 -2.56 -12.79 -5.58
C MET A 55 -1.75 -12.95 -6.86
N GLU A 56 -0.71 -13.78 -6.85
CA GLU A 56 -0.12 -14.24 -8.10
C GLU A 56 -1.01 -15.28 -8.77
N GLU A 57 -1.11 -15.19 -10.10
CA GLU A 57 -2.03 -15.97 -10.93
C GLU A 57 -1.35 -17.13 -11.68
N ASP A 58 -0.03 -17.32 -11.48
CA ASP A 58 0.71 -18.38 -12.14
C ASP A 58 0.28 -19.76 -11.58
N PRO A 59 -0.29 -20.65 -12.41
CA PRO A 59 -0.79 -21.94 -11.97
C PRO A 59 0.30 -22.94 -11.60
N ASP A 60 1.54 -22.73 -12.05
CA ASP A 60 2.67 -23.61 -11.75
C ASP A 60 3.28 -23.31 -10.37
N ASP A 61 2.98 -22.13 -9.80
CA ASP A 61 3.45 -21.68 -8.50
C ASP A 61 2.47 -22.02 -7.37
N VAL A 62 3.02 -22.10 -6.16
CA VAL A 62 2.21 -22.22 -4.95
C VAL A 62 1.40 -20.93 -4.75
N PRO A 63 0.09 -20.98 -4.45
CA PRO A 63 -0.72 -19.79 -4.22
C PRO A 63 -0.08 -18.88 -3.17
N HIS A 64 0.27 -17.67 -3.59
CA HIS A 64 0.95 -16.70 -2.75
C HIS A 64 0.51 -15.28 -3.09
N GLY A 65 0.53 -14.43 -2.06
CA GLY A 65 0.21 -13.02 -2.21
C GLY A 65 1.42 -12.22 -2.65
N HIS A 66 1.17 -11.12 -3.35
CA HIS A 66 2.17 -10.13 -3.71
C HIS A 66 1.75 -8.74 -3.25
N ILE A 67 2.64 -8.06 -2.54
CA ILE A 67 2.46 -6.67 -2.16
C ILE A 67 3.00 -5.80 -3.29
N THR A 68 2.08 -5.30 -4.11
CA THR A 68 2.37 -4.40 -5.22
C THR A 68 2.93 -3.07 -4.73
N SER A 69 2.34 -2.50 -3.68
CA SER A 69 2.78 -1.20 -3.17
C SER A 69 2.36 -0.98 -1.72
N LEU A 70 3.28 -0.46 -0.90
CA LEU A 70 3.03 -0.09 0.49
C LEU A 70 3.65 1.28 0.73
N ALA A 71 2.84 2.24 1.18
CA ALA A 71 3.34 3.57 1.51
C ALA A 71 2.64 4.14 2.73
N VAL A 72 3.41 4.86 3.56
CA VAL A 72 2.92 5.65 4.68
C VAL A 72 3.57 7.03 4.63
N LYS A 73 2.74 8.07 4.71
CA LYS A 73 3.17 9.48 4.73
C LYS A 73 4.14 9.69 5.88
N ARG A 74 5.19 10.47 5.62
CA ARG A 74 6.27 10.74 6.59
C ARG A 74 5.77 11.26 7.93
N SER A 75 4.75 12.12 7.90
CA SER A 75 4.12 12.70 9.10
C SER A 75 3.52 11.65 10.04
N HIS A 76 3.22 10.44 9.54
CA HIS A 76 2.57 9.36 10.29
C HIS A 76 3.44 8.10 10.37
N ARG A 77 4.76 8.22 10.12
CA ARG A 77 5.71 7.12 10.28
C ARG A 77 6.02 6.86 11.75
N ARG A 78 6.57 5.67 12.05
CA ARG A 78 6.91 5.18 13.41
C ARG A 78 5.72 4.96 14.34
N LEU A 79 4.49 4.97 13.81
CA LEU A 79 3.25 4.63 14.52
C LEU A 79 2.82 3.16 14.33
N GLY A 80 3.66 2.34 13.70
CA GLY A 80 3.34 0.93 13.40
C GLY A 80 2.27 0.72 12.31
N LEU A 81 1.84 1.77 11.60
CA LEU A 81 0.81 1.69 10.56
C LEU A 81 1.16 0.72 9.44
N ALA A 82 2.41 0.76 8.95
CA ALA A 82 2.86 -0.14 7.89
C ALA A 82 2.75 -1.62 8.28
N GLN A 83 3.13 -1.93 9.53
CA GLN A 83 3.02 -3.30 10.06
C GLN A 83 1.56 -3.72 10.14
N LYS A 84 0.68 -2.89 10.71
CA LYS A 84 -0.76 -3.20 10.78
C LYS A 84 -1.39 -3.42 9.41
N LEU A 85 -1.05 -2.60 8.43
CA LEU A 85 -1.54 -2.74 7.05
C LEU A 85 -1.06 -4.07 6.43
N MET A 86 0.22 -4.40 6.60
CA MET A 86 0.79 -5.66 6.12
C MET A 86 0.16 -6.89 6.79
N ASP A 87 -0.06 -6.83 8.11
CA ASP A 87 -0.68 -7.93 8.87
C ASP A 87 -2.11 -8.19 8.40
N GLN A 88 -2.89 -7.12 8.16
CA GLN A 88 -4.27 -7.23 7.64
C GLN A 88 -4.29 -7.81 6.22
N ALA A 89 -3.45 -7.29 5.32
CA ALA A 89 -3.35 -7.79 3.95
C ALA A 89 -2.95 -9.27 3.92
N SER A 90 -1.91 -9.63 4.66
CA SER A 90 -1.41 -11.02 4.73
C SER A 90 -2.46 -11.97 5.28
N ARG A 91 -3.18 -11.55 6.32
CA ARG A 91 -4.28 -12.34 6.88
C ARG A 91 -5.40 -12.55 5.87
N ALA A 92 -5.80 -11.51 5.16
CA ALA A 92 -6.83 -11.60 4.12
C ALA A 92 -6.42 -12.51 2.96
N MET A 93 -5.13 -12.54 2.59
CA MET A 93 -4.60 -13.47 1.58
C MET A 93 -4.73 -14.93 2.02
N ILE A 94 -4.42 -15.22 3.29
CA ILE A 94 -4.53 -16.57 3.85
C ILE A 94 -6.01 -16.99 3.94
N GLU A 95 -6.86 -16.13 4.49
CA GLU A 95 -8.26 -16.47 4.77
C GLU A 95 -9.11 -16.61 3.49
N ASN A 96 -8.89 -15.77 2.48
CA ASN A 96 -9.71 -15.78 1.26
C ASN A 96 -9.12 -16.62 0.12
N PHE A 97 -7.78 -16.76 0.06
CA PHE A 97 -7.08 -17.38 -1.08
C PHE A 97 -6.10 -18.48 -0.67
N ASN A 98 -6.04 -18.84 0.61
CA ASN A 98 -5.19 -19.91 1.14
C ASN A 98 -3.69 -19.73 0.82
N ALA A 99 -3.25 -18.46 0.74
CA ALA A 99 -1.87 -18.09 0.43
C ALA A 99 -0.87 -18.74 1.39
N LYS A 100 0.24 -19.27 0.86
CA LYS A 100 1.29 -19.90 1.68
C LYS A 100 2.35 -18.92 2.17
N TYR A 101 2.62 -17.90 1.38
CA TYR A 101 3.54 -16.83 1.71
C TYR A 101 3.13 -15.53 1.00
N VAL A 102 3.81 -14.44 1.35
CA VAL A 102 3.61 -13.13 0.75
C VAL A 102 4.97 -12.63 0.27
N SER A 103 5.04 -12.20 -0.99
CA SER A 103 6.23 -11.59 -1.59
C SER A 103 6.09 -10.07 -1.67
N LEU A 104 7.21 -9.36 -1.53
CA LEU A 104 7.30 -7.90 -1.67
C LEU A 104 8.67 -7.55 -2.26
N HIS A 105 8.69 -6.59 -3.18
CA HIS A 105 9.93 -5.93 -3.58
C HIS A 105 10.15 -4.66 -2.77
N VAL A 106 11.31 -4.55 -2.12
CA VAL A 106 11.68 -3.39 -1.30
C VAL A 106 12.73 -2.58 -2.06
N LEU A 107 12.36 -1.37 -2.46
CA LEU A 107 13.35 -0.40 -2.91
C LEU A 107 13.89 0.36 -1.71
N CYS A 108 15.18 0.18 -1.43
CA CYS A 108 15.89 1.05 -0.51
C CYS A 108 16.04 2.43 -1.14
N LEU A 109 15.05 3.30 -0.94
CA LEU A 109 15.23 4.72 -1.24
C LEU A 109 16.15 5.35 -0.19
N PRO A 110 17.10 6.22 -0.60
CA PRO A 110 17.79 7.07 0.35
C PRO A 110 16.74 7.87 1.13
N PRO A 111 16.97 8.19 2.42
CA PRO A 111 16.05 9.04 3.16
C PRO A 111 15.86 10.33 2.35
N CYS A 112 14.63 10.64 1.85
CA CYS A 112 14.45 11.92 1.13
C CYS A 112 15.05 13.04 1.99
N PRO A 113 15.78 13.97 1.35
CA PRO A 113 16.28 15.17 1.99
C PRO A 113 15.18 15.77 2.84
N GLN A 114 15.48 16.02 4.11
CA GLN A 114 14.59 16.81 4.94
C GLN A 114 14.47 18.18 4.28
N GLU A 115 13.25 18.60 3.98
CA GLU A 115 12.99 20.00 3.67
C GLU A 115 13.29 20.77 4.96
N VAL A 116 14.49 21.37 5.03
CA VAL A 116 14.92 22.21 6.14
C VAL A 116 13.97 23.39 6.17
N ARG A 117 12.95 23.33 7.03
CA ARG A 117 12.14 24.50 7.33
C ARG A 117 13.05 25.49 8.04
N THR A 118 13.49 26.51 7.32
CA THR A 118 14.03 27.72 7.94
C THR A 118 12.93 28.34 8.81
N PRO A 119 13.19 28.66 10.08
CA PRO A 119 12.21 29.38 10.89
C PRO A 119 11.93 30.76 10.24
N PRO A 120 10.68 31.26 10.32
CA PRO A 120 10.35 32.60 9.83
C PRO A 120 11.16 33.67 10.60
N PRO A 121 11.35 34.86 10.00
CA PRO A 121 12.18 35.93 10.55
C PRO A 121 11.68 36.48 11.89
#